data_AF-A0A349YK88-F1
#
_entry.id   AF-A0A349YK88-F1
#
_cell.length_a   1.000
_cell.length_b   1.000
_cell.length_c   1.000
_cell.angle_alpha   90.00
_cell.angle_beta   90.00
_cell.angle_gamma   90.00
#
_symmetry.space_group_name_H-M   'P 1'
#
loop_
_entity.id
_entity.type
_entity.pdbx_description
1 polymer ?
#
loop_
_entity_poly.entity_id
_entity_poly.type
_entity_poly.pdbx_seq_one_letter_code
_entity_poly.pdbx_strand_id
1 'polypeptide(L)'
;MLPSGKRLNVSLLEAKRSYETKTKREKGEIPMNKKRRSEIAKLINQLSSISEELNSIYDEEVDCFENMPESLQCSYNGSQSEDAQSSLESAIESVDEAIELLEEI
;
A
#
# COMPACT_ATOMS: atom_id res chain seq x y z
N MET A 1 58.80 10.58 16.17
CA MET A 1 58.33 9.89 14.96
C MET A 1 56.93 9.36 15.23
N LEU A 2 55.92 9.93 14.56
CA LEU A 2 54.59 9.34 14.41
C LEU A 2 54.35 9.24 12.89
N PRO A 3 53.81 8.14 12.35
CA PRO A 3 53.67 8.00 10.91
C PRO A 3 52.48 8.85 10.43
N SER A 4 52.78 9.84 9.59
CA SER A 4 51.81 10.66 8.87
C SER A 4 51.05 9.82 7.83
N GLY A 5 50.13 8.98 8.30
CA GLY A 5 49.33 8.10 7.46
C GLY A 5 47.86 8.52 7.43
N LYS A 6 47.45 9.04 6.27
CA LYS A 6 46.05 9.17 5.80
C LYS A 6 45.22 10.33 6.38
N ARG A 7 45.51 11.55 5.95
CA ARG A 7 44.40 12.49 5.64
C ARG A 7 43.83 12.06 4.29
N LEU A 8 42.73 11.29 4.31
CA LEU A 8 41.94 11.10 3.11
C LEU A 8 41.42 12.49 2.69
N ASN A 9 41.81 12.91 1.50
CA ASN A 9 41.48 14.23 0.96
C ASN A 9 39.96 14.32 0.79
N VAL A 10 39.31 15.18 1.57
CA VAL A 10 37.86 15.38 1.60
C VAL A 10 37.31 15.63 0.18
N SER A 11 38.09 16.28 -0.69
CA SER A 11 37.69 16.57 -2.07
C SER A 11 37.53 15.30 -2.93
N LEU A 12 38.34 14.25 -2.70
CA LEU A 12 38.24 12.99 -3.43
C LEU A 12 36.99 12.21 -2.99
N LEU A 13 36.64 12.31 -1.70
CA LEU A 13 35.44 11.66 -1.15
C LEU A 13 34.17 12.33 -1.66
N GLU A 14 34.13 13.66 -1.71
CA GLU A 14 33.03 14.44 -2.29
C GLU A 14 32.87 14.17 -3.79
N ALA A 15 33.98 14.10 -4.54
CA ALA A 15 33.97 13.77 -5.97
C ALA A 15 33.42 12.36 -6.22
N LYS A 16 33.83 11.35 -5.42
CA LYS A 16 33.28 9.99 -5.51
C LYS A 16 31.78 9.96 -5.25
N ARG A 17 31.31 10.65 -4.21
CA ARG A 17 29.88 10.73 -3.85
C ARG A 17 29.03 11.41 -4.92
N SER A 18 29.57 12.47 -5.54
CA SER A 18 28.94 13.17 -6.67
C SER A 18 28.86 12.28 -7.92
N TYR A 19 29.92 11.53 -8.22
CA TYR A 19 29.95 10.60 -9.35
C TYR A 19 28.99 9.41 -9.17
N GLU A 20 28.93 8.85 -7.96
CA GLU A 20 27.99 7.78 -7.59
C GLU A 20 26.54 8.23 -7.67
N THR A 21 26.23 9.45 -7.23
CA THR A 21 24.87 9.99 -7.35
C THR A 21 24.49 10.31 -8.80
N LYS A 22 25.43 10.80 -9.62
CA LYS A 22 25.19 11.06 -11.05
C LYS A 22 24.96 9.77 -11.83
N THR A 23 25.76 8.74 -11.58
CA THR A 23 25.58 7.41 -12.20
C THR A 23 24.27 6.73 -11.79
N LYS A 24 23.83 6.86 -10.53
CA LYS A 24 22.50 6.38 -10.11
C LYS A 24 21.35 7.13 -10.80
N ARG A 25 21.48 8.44 -11.01
CA ARG A 25 20.51 9.25 -11.77
C ARG A 25 20.45 8.86 -13.25
N GLU A 26 21.60 8.64 -13.88
CA GLU A 26 21.69 8.20 -15.29
C GLU A 26 21.14 6.78 -15.50
N LYS A 27 21.19 5.92 -14.47
CA LYS A 27 20.59 4.58 -14.47
C LYS A 27 19.11 4.52 -14.05
N GLY A 28 18.50 5.65 -13.67
CA GLY A 28 17.13 5.69 -13.16
C GLY A 28 16.95 5.23 -11.70
N GLU A 29 18.03 4.88 -10.99
CA GLU A 29 18.05 4.42 -9.61
C GLU A 29 18.07 5.59 -8.60
N ILE A 30 17.16 6.58 -8.74
CA ILE A 30 16.96 7.54 -7.66
C ILE A 30 15.93 6.92 -6.70
N PRO A 31 16.35 6.37 -5.54
CA PRO A 31 15.39 5.86 -4.58
C PRO A 31 14.44 6.99 -4.17
N MET A 32 13.15 6.66 -4.04
CA MET A 32 12.09 7.62 -3.79
C MET A 32 12.42 8.58 -2.62
N ASN A 33 11.82 9.76 -2.60
CA ASN A 33 12.03 10.70 -1.50
C ASN A 33 11.49 10.11 -0.17
N LYS A 34 12.26 10.24 0.93
CA LYS A 34 11.86 9.74 2.26
C LYS A 34 10.52 10.30 2.74
N LYS A 35 10.21 11.57 2.46
CA LYS A 35 8.93 12.19 2.79
C LYS A 35 7.78 11.48 2.07
N ARG A 36 7.95 11.21 0.77
CA ARG A 36 6.95 10.50 -0.04
C ARG A 36 6.72 9.07 0.46
N ARG A 37 7.79 8.31 0.77
CA ARG A 37 7.67 6.99 1.42
C ARG A 37 6.90 7.06 2.74
N SER A 38 7.17 8.08 3.55
CA SER A 38 6.45 8.25 4.81
C SER A 38 4.97 8.62 4.62
N GLU A 39 4.62 9.31 3.54
CA GLU A 39 3.22 9.59 3.19
C GLU A 39 2.54 8.33 2.67
N ILE A 40 3.21 7.52 1.85
CA ILE A 40 2.71 6.21 1.38
C ILE A 40 2.45 5.26 2.54
N ALA A 41 3.38 5.15 3.51
CA ALA A 41 3.16 4.34 4.71
C ALA A 41 1.91 4.76 5.51
N LYS A 42 1.55 6.05 5.50
CA LYS A 42 0.30 6.50 6.13
C LYS A 42 -0.92 6.09 5.32
N LEU A 43 -0.84 6.19 3.99
CA LEU A 43 -1.92 5.77 3.11
C LEU A 43 -2.17 4.25 3.23
N ILE A 44 -1.12 3.44 3.32
CA ILE A 44 -1.24 1.99 3.59
C ILE A 44 -2.05 1.76 4.86
N ASN A 45 -1.69 2.38 5.99
CA ASN A 45 -2.45 2.22 7.24
C ASN A 45 -3.92 2.65 7.11
N GLN A 46 -4.20 3.71 6.35
CA GLN A 46 -5.57 4.17 6.09
C GLN A 46 -6.33 3.16 5.23
N LEU A 47 -5.71 2.62 4.19
CA LEU A 47 -6.30 1.59 3.33
C LEU A 47 -6.56 0.31 4.13
N SER A 48 -5.64 -0.12 5.00
CA SER A 48 -5.86 -1.29 5.86
C SER A 48 -7.06 -1.09 6.78
N SER A 49 -7.21 0.10 7.37
CA SER A 49 -8.39 0.42 8.21
C SER A 49 -9.68 0.38 7.38
N ILE A 50 -9.65 0.90 6.15
CA ILE A 50 -10.80 0.84 5.23
C ILE A 50 -11.12 -0.61 4.85
N SER A 51 -10.12 -1.44 4.58
CA SER A 51 -10.30 -2.87 4.28
C SER A 51 -10.97 -3.59 5.45
N GLU A 52 -10.52 -3.36 6.69
CA GLU A 52 -11.15 -3.90 7.90
C GLU A 52 -12.62 -3.45 8.05
N GLU A 53 -12.91 -2.17 7.83
CA GLU A 53 -14.28 -1.64 7.87
C GLU A 53 -15.17 -2.25 6.78
N LEU A 54 -14.66 -2.41 5.55
CA LEU A 54 -15.39 -3.05 4.46
C LEU A 54 -15.70 -4.52 4.76
N ASN A 55 -14.72 -5.27 5.31
CA ASN A 55 -14.94 -6.66 5.73
C ASN A 55 -16.02 -6.75 6.81
N SER A 56 -16.01 -5.84 7.80
CA SER A 56 -17.07 -5.81 8.83
C SER A 56 -18.45 -5.57 8.23
N ILE A 57 -18.58 -4.68 7.25
CA ILE A 57 -19.86 -4.41 6.57
C ILE A 57 -20.28 -5.61 5.71
N TYR A 58 -19.33 -6.25 5.03
CA TYR A 58 -19.58 -7.46 4.24
C TYR A 58 -20.13 -8.59 5.12
N ASP A 59 -19.49 -8.86 6.26
CA ASP A 59 -19.93 -9.87 7.22
C ASP A 59 -21.35 -9.56 7.74
N GLU A 60 -21.63 -8.30 8.07
CA GLU A 60 -22.98 -7.86 8.47
C GLU A 60 -24.03 -8.08 7.37
N GLU A 61 -23.69 -7.81 6.10
CA GLU A 61 -24.60 -7.99 4.96
C GLU A 61 -24.87 -9.48 4.68
N VAL A 62 -23.85 -10.34 4.77
CA VAL A 62 -24.02 -11.80 4.66
C VAL A 62 -24.89 -12.32 5.79
N ASP A 63 -24.62 -11.93 7.04
CA ASP A 63 -25.42 -12.30 8.20
C ASP A 63 -26.88 -11.85 8.04
N CYS A 64 -27.12 -10.63 7.53
CA CYS A 64 -28.47 -10.12 7.26
C CYS A 64 -29.19 -10.96 6.21
N PHE A 65 -28.49 -11.36 5.14
CA PHE A 65 -29.05 -12.18 4.07
C PHE A 65 -29.37 -13.60 4.56
N GLU A 66 -28.44 -14.25 5.25
CA GLU A 66 -28.61 -15.62 5.76
C GLU A 66 -29.76 -15.73 6.78
N ASN A 67 -29.97 -14.69 7.59
CA ASN A 67 -31.06 -14.63 8.57
C ASN A 67 -32.41 -14.21 7.96
N MET A 68 -32.45 -13.81 6.69
CA MET A 68 -33.66 -13.42 5.99
C MET A 68 -34.55 -14.65 5.66
N PRO A 69 -35.88 -14.55 5.73
CA PRO A 69 -36.77 -15.60 5.24
C PRO A 69 -36.49 -15.95 3.76
N GLU A 70 -36.53 -17.24 3.40
CA GLU A 70 -36.26 -17.73 2.04
C GLU A 70 -37.09 -17.01 0.96
N SER A 71 -38.35 -16.68 1.27
CA SER A 71 -39.21 -15.91 0.35
C SER A 71 -38.68 -14.51 0.02
N LEU A 72 -37.93 -13.90 0.94
CA LEU A 72 -37.30 -12.59 0.75
C LEU A 72 -35.90 -12.73 0.14
N GLN A 73 -35.15 -13.79 0.44
CA GLN A 73 -33.89 -14.11 -0.26
C GLN A 73 -34.14 -14.31 -1.77
N CYS A 74 -35.21 -15.02 -2.16
CA CYS A 74 -35.58 -15.18 -3.56
C CYS A 74 -36.30 -13.96 -4.18
N SER A 75 -36.44 -12.87 -3.42
CA SER A 75 -37.10 -11.65 -3.91
C SER A 75 -36.10 -10.69 -4.54
N TYR A 76 -36.61 -9.61 -5.11
CA TYR A 76 -35.77 -8.50 -5.57
C TYR A 76 -34.84 -7.96 -4.48
N ASN A 77 -35.28 -7.94 -3.22
CA ASN A 77 -34.45 -7.47 -2.12
C ASN A 77 -33.26 -8.39 -1.84
N GLY A 78 -33.44 -9.71 -1.95
CA GLY A 78 -32.34 -10.66 -1.79
C GLY A 78 -31.32 -10.53 -2.91
N SER A 79 -31.78 -10.40 -4.16
CA SER A 79 -30.88 -10.13 -5.31
C SER A 79 -30.08 -8.83 -5.12
N GLN A 80 -30.68 -7.78 -4.57
CA GLN A 80 -29.96 -6.53 -4.28
C GLN A 80 -28.91 -6.69 -3.17
N SER A 81 -29.16 -7.57 -2.20
CA SER A 81 -28.22 -7.90 -1.13
C SER A 81 -27.02 -8.69 -1.67
N GLU A 82 -27.25 -9.70 -2.51
CA GLU A 82 -26.19 -10.45 -3.20
C GLU A 82 -25.34 -9.54 -4.12
N ASP A 83 -25.97 -8.62 -4.85
CA ASP A 83 -25.26 -7.62 -5.66
C ASP A 83 -24.38 -6.69 -4.80
N ALA A 84 -24.86 -6.32 -3.61
CA ALA A 84 -24.10 -5.51 -2.66
C ALA A 84 -22.91 -6.29 -2.10
N GLN A 85 -23.11 -7.56 -1.71
CA GLN A 85 -22.04 -8.46 -1.26
C GLN A 85 -20.94 -8.61 -2.32
N SER A 86 -21.31 -8.86 -3.58
CA SER A 86 -20.35 -8.97 -4.69
C SER A 86 -19.55 -7.67 -4.92
N SER A 87 -20.22 -6.52 -4.77
CA SER A 87 -19.56 -5.21 -4.89
C SER A 87 -18.58 -4.94 -3.74
N LEU A 88 -18.94 -5.35 -2.51
CA LEU A 88 -18.09 -5.24 -1.33
C LEU A 88 -16.86 -6.14 -1.44
N GLU A 89 -17.03 -7.40 -1.84
CA GLU A 89 -15.93 -8.35 -2.06
C GLU A 89 -14.93 -7.79 -3.09
N SER A 90 -15.43 -7.31 -4.24
CA SER A 90 -14.59 -6.69 -5.28
C SER A 90 -13.84 -5.45 -4.77
N ALA A 91 -14.46 -4.66 -3.89
CA ALA A 91 -13.84 -3.48 -3.32
C ALA A 91 -12.73 -3.83 -2.31
N ILE A 92 -12.95 -4.86 -1.49
CA ILE A 92 -11.95 -5.38 -0.55
C ILE A 92 -10.72 -5.88 -1.32
N GLU A 93 -10.92 -6.73 -2.34
CA GLU A 93 -9.83 -7.22 -3.20
C GLU A 93 -9.03 -6.08 -3.83
N SER A 94 -9.71 -5.05 -4.32
CA SER A 94 -9.06 -3.89 -4.95
C SER A 94 -8.24 -3.06 -3.94
N VAL A 95 -8.70 -2.95 -2.70
CA VAL A 95 -7.98 -2.24 -1.64
C VAL A 95 -6.75 -3.03 -1.21
N ASP A 96 -6.88 -4.34 -1.06
CA ASP A 96 -5.77 -5.21 -0.66
C ASP A 96 -4.68 -5.25 -1.75
N GLU A 97 -5.06 -5.35 -3.04
CA GLU A 97 -4.10 -5.22 -4.16
C GLU A 97 -3.39 -3.86 -4.13
N ALA A 98 -4.12 -2.77 -3.86
CA ALA A 98 -3.52 -1.44 -3.76
C ALA A 98 -2.52 -1.36 -2.59
N ILE A 99 -2.78 -2.01 -1.46
CA ILE A 99 -1.85 -2.09 -0.33
C ILE A 99 -0.58 -2.85 -0.75
N GLU A 100 -0.70 -4.02 -1.35
CA GLU A 100 0.44 -4.84 -1.79
C GLU A 100 1.34 -4.04 -2.75
N LEU A 101 0.76 -3.37 -3.75
CA LEU A 101 1.50 -2.53 -4.70
C LEU A 101 2.22 -1.35 -4.03
N LEU A 102 1.64 -0.78 -2.96
CA LEU A 102 2.24 0.33 -2.22
C LEU A 102 3.36 -0.13 -1.29
N GLU A 103 3.30 -1.35 -0.75
CA GLU A 103 4.34 -1.95 0.09
C GLU A 103 5.62 -2.27 -0.69
N GLU A 104 5.53 -2.45 -2.01
CA GLU A 104 6.68 -2.67 -2.89
C GLU A 104 7.52 -1.39 -3.18
N ILE A 105 7.11 -0.20 -2.69
CA ILE A 105 7.73 1.12 -3.00
C ILE A 105 8.75 1.61 -1.96
#